data_AF-A0A2N8UIG3-F1
#
_entry.id   AF-A0A2N8UIG3-F1
#
_cell.length_a   1.000
_cell.length_b   1.000
_cell.length_c   1.000
_cell.angle_alpha   90.00
_cell.angle_beta   90.00
_cell.angle_gamma   90.00
#
_symmetry.space_group_name_H-M   'P 1'
#
loop_
_entity.id
_entity.type
_entity.pdbx_description
1 polymer ?
#
loop_
_entity_poly.entity_id
_entity_poly.type
_entity_poly.pdbx_seq_one_letter_code
_entity_poly.pdbx_strand_id
1 'polypeptide(L)'
;MILPLKTELILAVAAAVLGTASTVSATALPHSHFEARQSTNALPKPGMGFNTYNQVSCSPTEAKSHTTMDLMQSQGYLAAGYNFFQVDCGWVSRTTARDSSGNLMVNTDAFPSGMKSLGSYATSKGLEFGLYSDAGYRACDPQSPSPVLGSLGHESQDAALLKSFNVTYLKYDNCYADGATAADNAPKNARIDFPTRFGAMTKALSNVGINKLLICQWGVPQKQSDGSLVGPAQWTTGLSTSYRLSDDIAAGWINVVRILNQAIPISLNGRSGPGHFADGDLLEVGNSGMTIDEQATHFAFWAMIKSPLVISTDLSTISSAAKAILLNKGLIAINQDSLGEPVKLIERRTGNYDLHAGKLANGDMAVLAFDWTGTQRSITVNFADLGIASANVVDLWTGTTQTSVSSYSKQVNAHGSVPLRLSNIKYATTTAPSLTYIEAESGTLAGSASKASCSGCSNGSKVGNIGNGAANSLTLNGIKASASEAVLYFDYINAEVGFSFVGATNQRSAQISVNGGSPQNVSFPLSGYDWSKDVTKGYKVRLTGFKAGQTNSITIANSGANPYAPDFDRVGYVA
;
A
#
# COMPACT_ATOMS: atom_id res chain seq x y z
N MET A 1 28.15 8.90 -88.10
CA MET A 1 28.96 10.00 -88.66
C MET A 1 30.16 10.16 -87.72
N ILE A 2 31.35 9.96 -88.29
CA ILE A 2 32.68 9.81 -87.67
C ILE A 2 33.13 11.22 -87.20
N LEU A 3 33.67 11.48 -86.02
CA LEU A 3 35.00 11.12 -85.52
C LEU A 3 35.15 11.33 -83.98
N PRO A 4 36.19 10.73 -83.37
CA PRO A 4 36.47 10.68 -81.94
C PRO A 4 37.59 11.67 -81.53
N LEU A 5 38.02 11.70 -80.26
CA LEU A 5 39.43 11.60 -79.84
C LEU A 5 39.64 11.84 -78.32
N LYS A 6 40.46 10.95 -77.73
CA LYS A 6 41.56 11.12 -76.75
C LYS A 6 41.30 11.82 -75.40
N THR A 7 41.51 11.17 -74.25
CA THR A 7 42.74 10.64 -73.60
C THR A 7 43.72 11.73 -73.11
N GLU A 8 44.01 11.64 -71.80
CA GLU A 8 45.25 11.95 -71.04
C GLU A 8 45.04 12.98 -69.90
N LEU A 9 45.18 12.65 -68.61
CA LEU A 9 46.24 12.08 -67.77
C LEU A 9 47.03 13.20 -67.03
N ILE A 10 47.24 12.97 -65.73
CA ILE A 10 48.37 13.41 -64.86
C ILE A 10 48.12 14.51 -63.79
N LEU A 11 48.21 14.00 -62.55
CA LEU A 11 48.74 14.52 -61.27
C LEU A 11 48.18 15.77 -60.58
N ALA A 12 47.52 15.49 -59.45
CA ALA A 12 47.90 15.85 -58.08
C ALA A 12 48.72 17.14 -57.84
N VAL A 13 48.26 18.00 -56.93
CA VAL A 13 48.72 18.06 -55.53
C VAL A 13 47.93 19.14 -54.75
N ALA A 14 47.47 18.71 -53.57
CA ALA A 14 47.24 19.41 -52.30
C ALA A 14 46.47 20.75 -52.17
N ALA A 15 45.50 20.65 -51.25
CA ALA A 15 45.24 21.55 -50.11
C ALA A 15 44.28 22.73 -50.28
N ALA A 16 43.07 22.43 -49.77
CA ALA A 16 42.31 23.19 -48.78
C ALA A 16 41.63 24.49 -49.22
N VAL A 17 40.30 24.51 -49.11
CA VAL A 17 39.54 25.21 -48.04
C VAL A 17 38.10 25.49 -48.52
N LEU A 18 37.15 25.01 -47.70
CA LEU A 18 35.76 25.43 -47.47
C LEU A 18 34.79 25.60 -48.66
N GLY A 19 33.78 24.72 -48.69
CA GLY A 19 32.53 24.91 -49.42
C GLY A 19 31.41 24.11 -48.74
N THR A 20 30.50 24.83 -48.10
CA THR A 20 29.37 24.37 -47.27
C THR A 20 28.35 23.52 -48.03
N ALA A 21 27.97 22.37 -47.48
CA ALA A 21 26.78 21.62 -47.88
C ALA A 21 25.81 21.49 -46.69
N SER A 22 24.62 22.04 -46.88
CA SER A 22 23.53 22.12 -45.93
C SER A 22 22.96 20.73 -45.63
N THR A 23 23.06 20.29 -44.38
CA THR A 23 22.31 19.13 -43.86
C THR A 23 21.01 19.60 -43.25
N VAL A 24 19.89 19.08 -43.76
CA VAL A 24 18.57 19.20 -43.13
C VAL A 24 18.61 18.37 -41.83
N SER A 25 18.75 19.04 -40.69
CA SER A 25 18.57 18.41 -39.38
C SER A 25 17.08 18.15 -39.14
N ALA A 26 16.72 16.88 -39.02
CA ALA A 26 15.48 16.50 -38.37
C ALA A 26 15.53 16.98 -36.91
N THR A 27 14.76 18.01 -36.59
CA THR A 27 14.57 18.47 -35.21
C THR A 27 13.81 17.40 -34.45
N ALA A 28 14.55 16.58 -33.69
CA ALA A 28 13.96 15.77 -32.63
C ALA A 28 13.32 16.71 -31.60
N LEU A 29 12.02 16.54 -31.37
CA LEU A 29 11.32 17.18 -30.26
C LEU A 29 12.02 16.78 -28.95
N PRO A 30 12.28 17.73 -28.03
CA PRO A 30 12.94 17.41 -26.78
C PRO A 30 12.02 16.49 -25.97
N HIS A 31 12.42 15.24 -25.84
CA HIS A 31 11.89 14.39 -24.78
C HIS A 31 12.34 15.02 -23.48
N SER A 32 11.39 15.59 -22.74
CA SER A 32 11.62 16.06 -21.38
C SER A 32 11.98 14.85 -20.52
N HIS A 33 13.28 14.57 -20.42
CA HIS A 33 13.80 13.73 -19.35
C HIS A 33 13.49 14.44 -18.04
N PHE A 34 12.48 13.97 -17.32
CA PHE A 34 12.34 14.29 -15.91
C PHE A 34 13.61 13.77 -15.23
N GLU A 35 14.48 14.68 -14.79
CA GLU A 35 15.52 14.34 -13.82
C GLU A 35 14.82 13.82 -12.56
N ALA A 36 14.88 12.51 -12.37
CA ALA A 36 14.49 11.89 -11.12
C ALA A 36 15.37 12.48 -10.02
N ARG A 37 14.73 13.20 -9.10
CA ARG A 37 15.36 13.80 -7.94
C ARG A 37 16.19 12.75 -7.19
N GLN A 38 17.48 13.01 -6.95
CA GLN A 38 18.12 12.45 -5.78
C GLN A 38 17.43 13.07 -4.56
N SER A 39 16.52 12.31 -3.97
CA SER A 39 15.78 12.71 -2.77
C SER A 39 16.76 12.96 -1.62
N THR A 40 17.11 14.22 -1.38
CA THR A 40 17.68 14.67 -0.09
C THR A 40 16.62 14.75 1.01
N ASN A 41 15.37 14.31 0.72
CA ASN A 41 14.17 14.47 1.55
C ASN A 41 13.58 13.11 2.00
N ALA A 42 14.31 12.00 1.88
CA ALA A 42 13.79 10.73 2.31
C ALA A 42 13.53 10.77 3.82
N LEU A 43 12.26 10.71 4.24
CA LEU A 43 11.95 10.40 5.63
C LEU A 43 12.59 9.03 5.93
N PRO A 44 13.59 8.93 6.82
CA PRO A 44 14.25 7.66 7.06
C PRO A 44 13.32 6.63 7.71
N LYS A 45 12.18 7.09 8.24
CA LYS A 45 11.20 6.30 8.99
C LYS A 45 9.77 6.77 8.66
N PRO A 46 8.75 5.91 8.83
CA PRO A 46 7.36 6.31 8.67
C PRO A 46 7.01 7.45 9.63
N GLY A 47 6.12 8.35 9.21
CA GLY A 47 5.65 9.44 10.06
C GLY A 47 4.79 8.92 11.22
N MET A 48 4.89 9.56 12.39
CA MET A 48 4.02 9.29 13.53
C MET A 48 3.46 10.61 14.05
N GLY A 49 2.15 10.69 14.25
CA GLY A 49 1.53 11.94 14.69
C GLY A 49 0.04 11.85 14.90
N PHE A 50 -0.63 12.97 14.72
CA PHE A 50 -2.08 13.12 14.87
C PHE A 50 -2.67 13.79 13.64
N ASN A 51 -3.86 13.36 13.22
CA ASN A 51 -4.69 14.02 12.21
C ASN A 51 -6.14 14.11 12.75
N THR A 52 -6.84 15.20 12.45
CA THR A 52 -8.17 15.48 13.02
C THR A 52 -9.33 14.73 12.36
N TYR A 53 -9.16 14.12 11.19
CA TYR A 53 -10.27 13.74 10.31
C TYR A 53 -11.23 12.70 10.90
N ASN A 54 -10.78 11.54 11.38
CA ASN A 54 -11.71 10.52 11.91
C ASN A 54 -12.31 10.94 13.27
N GLN A 55 -11.69 11.89 13.98
CA GLN A 55 -12.23 12.40 15.25
C GLN A 55 -13.37 13.40 15.02
N VAL A 56 -13.20 14.36 14.09
CA VAL A 56 -14.09 15.52 13.96
C VAL A 56 -14.50 15.85 12.52
N SER A 57 -14.13 15.01 11.54
CA SER A 57 -14.31 15.26 10.12
C SER A 57 -13.82 16.66 9.73
N CYS A 58 -14.55 17.39 8.88
CA CYS A 58 -14.23 18.76 8.48
C CYS A 58 -14.74 19.83 9.47
N SER A 59 -14.86 19.49 10.76
CA SER A 59 -15.24 20.41 11.84
C SER A 59 -14.20 20.55 12.97
N PRO A 60 -12.89 20.64 12.69
CA PRO A 60 -11.90 20.95 13.73
C PRO A 60 -12.05 22.39 14.22
N THR A 61 -11.58 22.66 15.44
CA THR A 61 -11.51 24.02 16.00
C THR A 61 -10.16 24.28 16.65
N GLU A 62 -9.78 25.55 16.78
CA GLU A 62 -8.54 25.96 17.46
C GLU A 62 -8.49 25.43 18.90
N ALA A 63 -9.57 25.58 19.66
CA ALA A 63 -9.65 25.12 21.05
C ALA A 63 -9.47 23.60 21.21
N LYS A 64 -10.10 22.80 20.32
CA LYS A 64 -9.91 21.34 20.30
C LYS A 64 -8.47 20.99 19.91
N SER A 65 -7.90 21.70 18.94
CA SER A 65 -6.53 21.47 18.48
C SER A 65 -5.51 21.74 19.58
N HIS A 66 -5.65 22.84 20.33
CA HIS A 66 -4.82 23.12 21.51
C HIS A 66 -4.93 22.00 22.56
N THR A 67 -6.16 21.63 22.92
CA THR A 67 -6.42 20.54 23.87
C THR A 67 -5.74 19.25 23.43
N THR A 68 -5.91 18.83 22.17
CA THR A 68 -5.29 17.61 21.65
C THR A 68 -3.76 17.68 21.70
N MET A 69 -3.14 18.79 21.31
CA MET A 69 -1.68 18.95 21.39
C MET A 69 -1.16 18.92 22.83
N ASP A 70 -1.90 19.50 23.78
CA ASP A 70 -1.57 19.44 25.21
C ASP A 70 -1.67 18.00 25.75
N LEU A 71 -2.68 17.26 25.32
CA LEU A 71 -2.82 15.85 25.66
C LEU A 71 -1.74 14.99 25.01
N MET A 72 -1.37 15.24 23.76
CA MET A 72 -0.24 14.55 23.13
C MET A 72 1.04 14.71 23.96
N GLN A 73 1.34 15.93 24.41
CA GLN A 73 2.51 16.24 25.23
C GLN A 73 2.42 15.61 26.63
N SER A 74 1.31 15.83 27.35
CA SER A 74 1.16 15.41 28.75
C SER A 74 0.91 13.90 28.93
N GLN A 75 0.38 13.22 27.92
CA GLN A 75 0.01 11.81 28.00
C GLN A 75 1.05 10.84 27.42
N GLY A 76 2.23 11.32 27.03
CA GLY A 76 3.36 10.49 26.61
C GLY A 76 3.42 10.13 25.12
N TYR A 77 2.54 10.70 24.28
CA TYR A 77 2.55 10.44 22.84
C TYR A 77 3.81 11.01 22.17
N LEU A 78 4.23 12.23 22.52
CA LEU A 78 5.51 12.78 22.02
C LEU A 78 6.70 11.91 22.42
N ALA A 79 6.72 11.45 23.67
CA ALA A 79 7.78 10.55 24.17
C ALA A 79 7.80 9.19 23.45
N ALA A 80 6.65 8.74 22.94
CA ALA A 80 6.53 7.54 22.11
C ALA A 80 6.89 7.78 20.63
N GLY A 81 7.07 9.03 20.20
CA GLY A 81 7.49 9.39 18.85
C GLY A 81 6.42 10.04 17.98
N TYR A 82 5.19 10.23 18.47
CA TYR A 82 4.14 10.97 17.75
C TYR A 82 4.49 12.47 17.73
N ASN A 83 5.08 12.94 16.63
CA ASN A 83 5.81 14.20 16.58
C ASN A 83 5.24 15.25 15.61
N PHE A 84 4.13 14.97 14.93
CA PHE A 84 3.40 15.98 14.17
C PHE A 84 1.94 16.06 14.57
N PHE A 85 1.35 17.25 14.39
CA PHE A 85 -0.08 17.50 14.48
C PHE A 85 -0.57 18.09 13.16
N GLN A 86 -1.52 17.42 12.51
CA GLN A 86 -2.10 17.82 11.24
C GLN A 86 -3.58 18.17 11.40
N VAL A 87 -3.96 19.38 10.98
CA VAL A 87 -5.37 19.71 10.79
C VAL A 87 -5.76 19.27 9.37
N ASP A 88 -6.76 18.39 9.29
CA ASP A 88 -7.32 17.94 8.01
C ASP A 88 -8.28 19.01 7.44
N CYS A 89 -9.28 18.63 6.65
CA CYS A 89 -10.28 19.57 6.14
C CYS A 89 -10.97 20.42 7.24
N GLY A 90 -11.54 21.56 6.83
CA GLY A 90 -12.27 22.50 7.71
C GLY A 90 -11.51 23.75 8.17
N TRP A 91 -10.19 23.82 7.92
CA TRP A 91 -9.38 25.02 8.22
C TRP A 91 -9.53 26.13 7.17
N VAL A 92 -9.83 25.77 5.91
CA VAL A 92 -10.13 26.73 4.84
C VAL A 92 -11.57 27.22 4.99
N SER A 93 -11.80 28.51 4.79
CA SER A 93 -13.13 29.13 4.83
C SER A 93 -14.09 28.44 3.85
N ARG A 94 -15.37 28.33 4.23
CA ARG A 94 -16.43 27.71 3.40
C ARG A 94 -16.93 28.66 2.30
N THR A 95 -16.03 29.05 1.38
CA THR A 95 -16.34 29.87 0.22
C THR A 95 -15.48 29.47 -0.97
N THR A 96 -15.99 29.75 -2.17
CA THR A 96 -15.28 29.54 -3.44
C THR A 96 -14.47 30.77 -3.88
N ALA A 97 -14.37 31.79 -3.03
CA ALA A 97 -13.54 32.95 -3.27
C ALA A 97 -12.15 32.74 -2.66
N ARG A 98 -11.15 33.36 -3.30
CA ARG A 98 -9.83 33.62 -2.71
C ARG A 98 -9.80 35.05 -2.17
N ASP A 99 -8.85 35.36 -1.30
CA ASP A 99 -8.66 36.74 -0.84
C ASP A 99 -8.21 37.67 -1.98
N SER A 100 -8.07 38.97 -1.69
CA SER A 100 -7.63 39.96 -2.69
C SER A 100 -6.21 39.73 -3.23
N SER A 101 -5.41 38.89 -2.57
CA SER A 101 -4.07 38.48 -2.99
C SER A 101 -4.06 37.11 -3.67
N GLY A 102 -5.23 36.48 -3.87
CA GLY A 102 -5.36 35.18 -4.50
C GLY A 102 -5.08 33.98 -3.57
N ASN A 103 -5.03 34.17 -2.25
CA ASN A 103 -4.80 33.08 -1.30
C ASN A 103 -6.10 32.38 -0.88
N LEU A 104 -5.96 31.13 -0.43
CA LEU A 104 -6.99 30.48 0.37
C LEU A 104 -7.24 31.29 1.65
N MET A 105 -8.52 31.48 1.97
CA MET A 105 -8.93 32.17 3.21
C MET A 105 -9.06 31.17 4.36
N VAL A 106 -8.66 31.58 5.56
CA VAL A 106 -8.79 30.76 6.78
C VAL A 106 -10.22 30.85 7.31
N ASN A 107 -10.75 29.72 7.80
CA ASN A 107 -12.02 29.68 8.53
C ASN A 107 -11.83 30.29 9.93
N THR A 108 -12.02 31.60 10.05
CA THR A 108 -11.84 32.33 11.32
C THR A 108 -12.90 32.03 12.37
N ASP A 109 -14.05 31.45 11.99
CA ASP A 109 -15.04 30.98 12.98
C ASP A 109 -14.52 29.75 13.74
N ALA A 110 -13.79 28.87 13.05
CA ALA A 110 -13.17 27.69 13.66
C ALA A 110 -11.77 28.00 14.26
N PHE A 111 -11.03 28.91 13.63
CA PHE A 111 -9.66 29.30 13.99
C PHE A 111 -9.54 30.82 14.12
N PRO A 112 -10.11 31.43 15.18
CA PRO A 112 -10.16 32.88 15.36
C PRO A 112 -8.78 33.56 15.39
N SER A 113 -7.74 32.87 15.85
CA SER A 113 -6.36 33.41 15.83
C SER A 113 -5.61 33.13 14.52
N GLY A 114 -6.21 32.39 13.59
CA GLY A 114 -5.61 31.97 12.33
C GLY A 114 -4.58 30.84 12.44
N MET A 115 -4.24 30.25 11.29
CA MET A 115 -3.40 29.05 11.22
C MET A 115 -1.94 29.28 11.61
N LYS A 116 -1.41 30.49 11.42
CA LYS A 116 -0.06 30.84 11.88
C LYS A 116 0.07 30.76 13.41
N SER A 117 -0.97 31.18 14.13
CA SER A 117 -1.02 31.07 15.59
C SER A 117 -0.99 29.60 16.01
N LEU A 118 -1.85 28.79 15.39
CA LEU A 118 -1.91 27.35 15.69
C LEU A 118 -0.60 26.61 15.35
N GLY A 119 0.03 26.91 14.21
CA GLY A 119 1.32 26.33 13.84
C GLY A 119 2.45 26.75 14.78
N SER A 120 2.42 27.99 15.27
CA SER A 120 3.35 28.46 16.31
C SER A 120 3.11 27.74 17.64
N TYR A 121 1.84 27.48 17.99
CA TYR A 121 1.49 26.68 19.17
C TYR A 121 2.00 25.24 19.05
N ALA A 122 1.79 24.57 17.91
CA ALA A 122 2.33 23.23 17.66
C ALA A 122 3.86 23.20 17.85
N THR A 123 4.56 24.17 17.26
CA THR A 123 6.02 24.31 17.42
C THR A 123 6.42 24.49 18.89
N SER A 124 5.66 25.29 19.67
CA SER A 124 5.91 25.49 21.10
C SER A 124 5.75 24.21 21.94
N LYS A 125 4.98 23.23 21.44
CA LYS A 125 4.80 21.91 22.07
C LYS A 125 5.84 20.88 21.61
N GLY A 126 6.73 21.25 20.69
CA GLY A 126 7.71 20.34 20.08
C GLY A 126 7.12 19.48 18.97
N LEU A 127 5.98 19.89 18.39
CA LEU A 127 5.32 19.22 17.28
C LEU A 127 5.64 19.92 15.97
N GLU A 128 5.85 19.11 14.93
CA GLU A 128 5.74 19.57 13.56
C GLU A 128 4.27 19.86 13.20
N PHE A 129 4.05 20.87 12.36
CA PHE A 129 2.71 21.28 11.98
C PHE A 129 2.37 20.87 10.55
N GLY A 130 1.22 20.23 10.37
CA GLY A 130 0.73 19.81 9.07
C GLY A 130 -0.64 20.39 8.75
N LEU A 131 -0.91 20.55 7.45
CA LEU A 131 -2.23 20.92 6.94
C LEU A 131 -2.65 20.00 5.80
N TYR A 132 -3.89 20.20 5.35
CA TYR A 132 -4.54 19.52 4.25
C TYR A 132 -4.82 20.48 3.09
N SER A 133 -4.66 20.01 1.85
CA SER A 133 -5.24 20.63 0.66
C SER A 133 -5.60 19.54 -0.35
N ASP A 134 -6.12 19.93 -1.51
CA ASP A 134 -6.61 19.04 -2.54
C ASP A 134 -6.05 19.42 -3.91
N ALA A 135 -5.70 18.41 -4.71
CA ALA A 135 -5.26 18.56 -6.07
C ALA A 135 -6.39 18.93 -7.05
N GLY A 136 -7.64 19.13 -6.65
CA GLY A 136 -8.74 19.59 -7.51
C GLY A 136 -9.18 21.04 -7.33
N TYR A 137 -10.27 21.39 -8.02
CA TYR A 137 -10.88 22.73 -7.96
C TYR A 137 -11.51 23.02 -6.60
N ARG A 138 -12.00 21.98 -5.91
CA ARG A 138 -12.57 22.03 -4.57
C ARG A 138 -11.90 20.96 -3.72
N ALA A 139 -11.84 21.21 -2.42
CA ALA A 139 -11.37 20.23 -1.45
C ALA A 139 -12.44 19.18 -1.14
N CYS A 140 -12.05 17.98 -0.71
CA CYS A 140 -13.01 17.05 -0.14
C CYS A 140 -13.71 17.65 1.10
N ASP A 141 -15.03 17.47 1.18
CA ASP A 141 -15.89 17.92 2.28
C ASP A 141 -17.12 16.99 2.35
N PRO A 142 -17.73 16.77 3.53
CA PRO A 142 -18.99 16.05 3.65
C PRO A 142 -20.12 16.62 2.79
N GLN A 143 -20.07 17.91 2.44
CA GLN A 143 -20.99 18.54 1.51
C GLN A 143 -20.56 18.31 0.06
N SER A 144 -21.51 17.93 -0.80
CA SER A 144 -21.30 17.81 -2.26
C SER A 144 -22.32 18.68 -3.03
N PRO A 145 -21.87 19.63 -3.88
CA PRO A 145 -20.47 20.00 -4.12
C PRO A 145 -19.86 20.69 -2.89
N SER A 146 -18.58 20.46 -2.66
CA SER A 146 -17.84 21.04 -1.53
C SER A 146 -17.79 22.56 -1.64
N PRO A 147 -18.14 23.36 -0.62
CA PRO A 147 -18.04 24.81 -0.68
C PRO A 147 -16.60 25.32 -0.47
N VAL A 148 -15.62 24.43 -0.35
CA VAL A 148 -14.23 24.75 0.01
C VAL A 148 -13.33 24.60 -1.23
N LEU A 149 -12.45 25.57 -1.46
CA LEU A 149 -11.49 25.53 -2.58
C LEU A 149 -10.39 24.48 -2.36
N GLY A 150 -9.96 23.86 -3.46
CA GLY A 150 -8.70 23.12 -3.54
C GLY A 150 -7.57 24.00 -4.10
N SER A 151 -6.41 23.40 -4.36
CA SER A 151 -5.20 24.08 -4.80
C SER A 151 -4.87 23.92 -6.29
N LEU A 152 -5.71 23.26 -7.08
CA LEU A 152 -5.45 23.05 -8.50
C LEU A 152 -5.22 24.38 -9.24
N GLY A 153 -4.07 24.52 -9.89
CA GLY A 153 -3.66 25.74 -10.60
C GLY A 153 -3.14 26.87 -9.71
N HIS A 154 -3.12 26.68 -8.39
CA HIS A 154 -2.65 27.64 -7.40
C HIS A 154 -1.53 27.07 -6.51
N GLU A 155 -0.90 25.96 -6.92
CA GLU A 155 -0.01 25.16 -6.07
C GLU A 155 1.17 25.98 -5.51
N SER A 156 1.79 26.83 -6.34
CA SER A 156 2.90 27.68 -5.89
C SER A 156 2.47 28.74 -4.88
N GLN A 157 1.30 29.34 -5.07
CA GLN A 157 0.74 30.34 -4.17
C GLN A 157 0.36 29.70 -2.83
N ASP A 158 -0.35 28.58 -2.88
CA ASP A 158 -0.83 27.88 -1.70
C ASP A 158 0.33 27.25 -0.91
N ALA A 159 1.40 26.77 -1.57
CA ALA A 159 2.62 26.33 -0.88
C ALA A 159 3.28 27.48 -0.09
N ALA A 160 3.37 28.68 -0.66
CA ALA A 160 3.91 29.85 0.04
C ALA A 160 3.04 30.26 1.24
N LEU A 161 1.71 30.20 1.09
CA LEU A 161 0.77 30.43 2.19
C LEU A 161 0.97 29.41 3.32
N LEU A 162 1.01 28.12 3.00
CA LEU A 162 1.25 27.05 3.97
C LEU A 162 2.57 27.27 4.72
N LYS A 163 3.64 27.65 4.02
CA LYS A 163 4.93 27.97 4.63
C LYS A 163 4.82 29.13 5.63
N SER A 164 4.01 30.15 5.32
CA SER A 164 3.78 31.29 6.23
C SER A 164 3.09 30.90 7.55
N PHE A 165 2.44 29.74 7.59
CA PHE A 165 1.79 29.16 8.77
C PHE A 165 2.69 28.19 9.55
N ASN A 166 3.98 28.09 9.23
CA ASN A 166 4.93 27.13 9.78
C ASN A 166 4.63 25.66 9.44
N VAL A 167 3.93 25.39 8.34
CA VAL A 167 3.68 24.01 7.90
C VAL A 167 4.99 23.33 7.45
N THR A 168 5.16 22.08 7.85
CA THR A 168 6.26 21.19 7.40
C THR A 168 5.78 19.92 6.71
N TYR A 169 4.47 19.63 6.77
CA TYR A 169 3.85 18.45 6.20
C TYR A 169 2.48 18.75 5.55
N LEU A 170 2.32 18.40 4.27
CA LEU A 170 1.02 18.49 3.58
C LEU A 170 0.42 17.09 3.35
N LYS A 171 -0.87 16.91 3.65
CA LYS A 171 -1.71 15.88 3.03
C LYS A 171 -2.39 16.51 1.82
N TYR A 172 -2.23 15.91 0.64
CA TYR A 172 -2.72 16.46 -0.63
C TYR A 172 -3.65 15.48 -1.33
N ASP A 173 -4.93 15.83 -1.39
CA ASP A 173 -6.04 14.95 -1.78
C ASP A 173 -6.42 15.06 -3.27
N ASN A 174 -7.52 14.43 -3.70
CA ASN A 174 -7.86 14.30 -5.11
C ASN A 174 -9.35 14.55 -5.48
N CYS A 175 -10.14 15.21 -4.65
CA CYS A 175 -11.54 15.50 -5.00
C CYS A 175 -11.64 16.54 -6.12
N TYR A 176 -12.72 16.55 -6.89
CA TYR A 176 -13.01 17.62 -7.87
C TYR A 176 -11.87 17.86 -8.87
N ALA A 177 -11.24 16.77 -9.31
CA ALA A 177 -10.12 16.81 -10.25
C ALA A 177 -10.56 17.22 -11.67
N ASP A 178 -11.80 16.90 -12.06
CA ASP A 178 -12.35 17.10 -13.41
C ASP A 178 -13.25 18.34 -13.54
N GLY A 179 -13.65 18.93 -12.41
CA GLY A 179 -14.58 20.04 -12.37
C GLY A 179 -15.02 20.35 -10.94
N ALA A 180 -15.89 21.34 -10.80
CA ALA A 180 -16.34 21.86 -9.52
C ALA A 180 -17.79 21.45 -9.18
N THR A 181 -18.38 20.50 -9.90
CA THR A 181 -19.76 20.05 -9.69
C THR A 181 -19.82 18.83 -8.79
N ALA A 182 -21.00 18.50 -8.26
CA ALA A 182 -21.18 17.33 -7.40
C ALA A 182 -20.77 16.00 -8.09
N ALA A 183 -20.86 15.93 -9.43
CA ALA A 183 -20.48 14.76 -10.21
C ALA A 183 -18.96 14.54 -10.25
N ASP A 184 -18.17 15.57 -9.97
CA ASP A 184 -16.71 15.53 -9.98
C ASP A 184 -16.12 15.15 -8.62
N ASN A 185 -16.96 14.90 -7.61
CA ASN A 185 -16.51 14.58 -6.26
C ASN A 185 -15.83 13.20 -6.19
N ALA A 186 -14.68 13.15 -5.50
CA ALA A 186 -13.94 11.92 -5.20
C ALA A 186 -13.85 10.88 -6.34
N PRO A 187 -13.36 11.24 -7.53
CA PRO A 187 -13.32 10.33 -8.68
C PRO A 187 -12.42 9.13 -8.38
N LYS A 188 -12.94 7.91 -8.63
CA LYS A 188 -12.23 6.63 -8.39
C LYS A 188 -11.72 5.95 -9.68
N ASN A 189 -11.84 6.61 -10.84
CA ASN A 189 -11.35 6.08 -12.11
C ASN A 189 -9.84 6.29 -12.23
N ALA A 190 -9.16 5.35 -12.90
CA ALA A 190 -7.74 5.47 -13.21
C ALA A 190 -7.45 6.72 -14.06
N ARG A 191 -6.33 7.41 -13.79
CA ARG A 191 -6.03 8.72 -14.40
C ARG A 191 -4.65 8.80 -15.04
N ILE A 192 -4.53 9.59 -16.11
CA ILE A 192 -3.25 9.79 -16.83
C ILE A 192 -2.45 10.94 -16.18
N ASP A 193 -3.14 11.95 -15.67
CA ASP A 193 -2.61 13.25 -15.23
C ASP A 193 -2.01 13.26 -13.82
N PHE A 194 -2.05 12.14 -13.08
CA PHE A 194 -1.59 12.04 -11.70
C PHE A 194 -0.16 12.54 -11.48
N PRO A 195 0.89 12.05 -12.19
CA PRO A 195 2.25 12.55 -11.96
C PRO A 195 2.40 14.05 -12.20
N THR A 196 1.71 14.59 -13.20
CA THR A 196 1.77 16.02 -13.52
C THR A 196 1.08 16.87 -12.44
N ARG A 197 -0.16 16.54 -12.07
CA ARG A 197 -0.94 17.28 -11.04
C ARG A 197 -0.28 17.24 -9.67
N PHE A 198 0.03 16.04 -9.17
CA PHE A 198 0.68 15.89 -7.87
C PHE A 198 2.13 16.40 -7.88
N GLY A 199 2.82 16.28 -9.02
CA GLY A 199 4.15 16.83 -9.22
C GLY A 199 4.22 18.36 -9.14
N ALA A 200 3.17 19.07 -9.57
CA ALA A 200 3.08 20.52 -9.46
C ALA A 200 3.15 20.99 -7.99
N MET A 201 2.36 20.37 -7.11
CA MET A 201 2.40 20.65 -5.67
C MET A 201 3.71 20.20 -5.03
N THR A 202 4.22 19.02 -5.41
CA THR A 202 5.53 18.53 -4.94
C THR A 202 6.64 19.55 -5.19
N LYS A 203 6.69 20.11 -6.40
CA LYS A 203 7.65 21.14 -6.79
C LYS A 203 7.43 22.44 -6.02
N ALA A 204 6.18 22.88 -5.89
CA ALA A 204 5.82 24.09 -5.16
C ALA A 204 6.25 24.02 -3.68
N LEU A 205 5.95 22.91 -2.99
CA LEU A 205 6.36 22.67 -1.61
C LEU A 205 7.88 22.67 -1.44
N SER A 206 8.59 22.00 -2.36
CA SER A 206 10.06 21.95 -2.32
C SER A 206 10.69 23.34 -2.44
N ASN A 207 10.13 24.21 -3.29
CA ASN A 207 10.62 25.59 -3.47
C ASN A 207 10.49 26.46 -2.21
N VAL A 208 9.55 26.15 -1.32
CA VAL A 208 9.35 26.85 -0.05
C VAL A 208 9.91 26.08 1.16
N GLY A 209 10.60 24.97 0.91
CA GLY A 209 11.23 24.15 1.94
C GLY A 209 10.26 23.31 2.77
N ILE A 210 9.11 22.92 2.21
CA ILE A 210 8.20 21.92 2.78
C ILE A 210 8.52 20.58 2.12
N ASN A 211 8.99 19.62 2.91
CA ASN A 211 9.64 18.41 2.38
C ASN A 211 8.85 17.13 2.66
N LYS A 212 7.77 17.17 3.45
CA LYS A 212 6.89 16.04 3.73
C LYS A 212 5.58 16.21 2.97
N LEU A 213 5.20 15.18 2.23
CA LEU A 213 3.99 15.14 1.42
C LEU A 213 3.39 13.73 1.48
N LEU A 214 2.11 13.67 1.84
CA LEU A 214 1.26 12.51 1.64
C LEU A 214 0.39 12.77 0.41
N ILE A 215 0.57 11.95 -0.62
CA ILE A 215 -0.37 11.92 -1.76
C ILE A 215 -1.57 11.06 -1.36
N CYS A 216 -2.73 11.71 -1.23
CA CYS A 216 -4.01 11.08 -0.92
C CYS A 216 -4.86 11.01 -2.19
N GLN A 217 -4.97 9.79 -2.71
CA GLN A 217 -5.64 9.53 -3.99
C GLN A 217 -6.39 8.18 -3.92
N TRP A 218 -6.57 7.67 -2.71
CA TRP A 218 -7.45 6.53 -2.40
C TRP A 218 -7.09 5.20 -3.06
N GLY A 219 -5.82 4.95 -3.30
CA GLY A 219 -5.37 3.71 -3.95
C GLY A 219 -5.58 3.68 -5.47
N VAL A 220 -6.06 4.75 -6.10
CA VAL A 220 -6.39 4.79 -7.53
C VAL A 220 -5.11 4.64 -8.40
N PRO A 221 -5.12 3.79 -9.44
CA PRO A 221 -3.96 3.63 -10.29
C PRO A 221 -3.83 4.77 -11.31
N GLN A 222 -2.59 5.04 -11.72
CA GLN A 222 -2.32 5.81 -12.93
C GLN A 222 -2.60 4.94 -14.16
N LYS A 223 -3.30 5.49 -15.15
CA LYS A 223 -3.45 4.90 -16.48
C LYS A 223 -2.29 5.37 -17.38
N GLN A 224 -1.58 4.43 -17.99
CA GLN A 224 -0.51 4.69 -18.94
C GLN A 224 -1.07 4.91 -20.36
N SER A 225 -0.23 5.39 -21.28
CA SER A 225 -0.62 5.64 -22.68
C SER A 225 -1.02 4.37 -23.44
N ASP A 226 -0.48 3.21 -23.05
CA ASP A 226 -0.84 1.90 -23.60
C ASP A 226 -2.11 1.29 -22.95
N GLY A 227 -2.75 2.04 -22.03
CA GLY A 227 -3.93 1.62 -21.29
C GLY A 227 -3.64 0.78 -20.05
N SER A 228 -2.38 0.38 -19.82
CA SER A 228 -2.00 -0.38 -18.63
C SER A 228 -2.14 0.46 -17.35
N LEU A 229 -2.34 -0.21 -16.22
CA LEU A 229 -2.49 0.43 -14.93
C LEU A 229 -1.21 0.30 -14.10
N VAL A 230 -0.85 1.38 -13.42
CA VAL A 230 0.30 1.46 -12.52
C VAL A 230 -0.18 1.92 -11.15
N GLY A 231 0.12 1.13 -10.12
CA GLY A 231 -0.33 1.42 -8.76
C GLY A 231 0.34 2.65 -8.14
N PRO A 232 -0.24 3.21 -7.07
CA PRO A 232 0.29 4.36 -6.34
C PRO A 232 1.72 4.18 -5.87
N ALA A 233 2.03 2.96 -5.42
CA ALA A 233 3.36 2.55 -4.99
C ALA A 233 4.46 2.71 -6.05
N GLN A 234 4.09 2.81 -7.32
CA GLN A 234 5.04 3.01 -8.41
C GLN A 234 5.02 4.45 -8.90
N TRP A 235 3.84 4.99 -9.26
CA TRP A 235 3.77 6.30 -9.90
C TRP A 235 4.08 7.47 -8.96
N THR A 236 3.93 7.30 -7.64
CA THR A 236 4.26 8.35 -6.65
C THR A 236 5.74 8.37 -6.26
N THR A 237 6.56 7.43 -6.75
CA THR A 237 7.98 7.35 -6.43
C THR A 237 8.69 8.66 -6.81
N GLY A 238 9.38 9.27 -5.84
CA GLY A 238 10.06 10.56 -6.04
C GLY A 238 9.15 11.79 -6.05
N LEU A 239 7.82 11.61 -5.96
CA LEU A 239 6.85 12.71 -5.83
C LEU A 239 6.46 12.95 -4.37
N SER A 240 6.39 11.91 -3.54
CA SER A 240 5.93 12.06 -2.15
C SER A 240 6.80 11.31 -1.16
N THR A 241 6.68 11.68 0.12
CA THR A 241 7.30 10.93 1.22
C THR A 241 6.45 9.73 1.64
N SER A 242 5.15 9.80 1.38
CA SER A 242 4.19 8.71 1.58
C SER A 242 3.04 8.82 0.57
N TYR A 243 2.32 7.72 0.37
CA TYR A 243 1.18 7.67 -0.54
C TYR A 243 0.07 6.79 0.03
N ARG A 244 -1.18 7.22 -0.12
CA ARG A 244 -2.34 6.41 0.27
C ARG A 244 -2.42 5.17 -0.61
N LEU A 245 -2.33 3.99 0.03
CA LEU A 245 -2.34 2.70 -0.65
C LEU A 245 -3.76 2.21 -0.97
N SER A 246 -4.76 2.78 -0.31
CA SER A 246 -6.16 2.36 -0.35
C SER A 246 -7.13 3.54 -0.27
N ASP A 247 -8.40 3.27 -0.58
CA ASP A 247 -9.51 4.14 -0.20
C ASP A 247 -9.58 4.33 1.32
N ASP A 248 -10.26 5.39 1.75
CA ASP A 248 -10.32 5.82 3.15
C ASP A 248 -10.70 4.68 4.09
N ILE A 249 -10.00 4.61 5.23
CA ILE A 249 -10.41 3.74 6.31
C ILE A 249 -11.72 4.28 6.89
N ALA A 250 -12.60 3.36 7.26
CA ALA A 250 -13.84 3.65 7.96
C ALA A 250 -13.97 2.67 9.14
N ALA A 251 -14.97 2.90 9.98
CA ALA A 251 -15.23 2.04 11.14
C ALA A 251 -15.45 0.57 10.72
N GLY A 252 -14.90 -0.35 11.52
CA GLY A 252 -15.15 -1.78 11.40
C GLY A 252 -14.02 -2.60 10.77
N TRP A 253 -13.93 -3.86 11.23
CA TRP A 253 -12.87 -4.81 10.86
C TRP A 253 -12.72 -5.03 9.35
N ILE A 254 -13.82 -4.97 8.60
CA ILE A 254 -13.80 -5.18 7.14
C ILE A 254 -12.88 -4.18 6.41
N ASN A 255 -12.74 -2.97 6.92
CA ASN A 255 -11.84 -1.97 6.36
C ASN A 255 -10.37 -2.31 6.61
N VAL A 256 -10.05 -2.86 7.79
CA VAL A 256 -8.71 -3.38 8.10
C VAL A 256 -8.34 -4.49 7.13
N VAL A 257 -9.26 -5.42 6.88
CA VAL A 257 -9.10 -6.52 5.92
C VAL A 257 -8.83 -6.02 4.49
N ARG A 258 -9.61 -5.03 4.02
CA ARG A 258 -9.46 -4.42 2.70
C ARG A 258 -8.08 -3.80 2.51
N ILE A 259 -7.63 -3.02 3.48
CA ILE A 259 -6.35 -2.30 3.44
C ILE A 259 -5.20 -3.29 3.52
N LEU A 260 -5.30 -4.29 4.40
CA LEU A 260 -4.33 -5.38 4.49
C LEU A 260 -4.13 -6.10 3.16
N ASN A 261 -5.22 -6.44 2.47
CA ASN A 261 -5.14 -7.11 1.17
C ASN A 261 -4.51 -6.25 0.06
N GLN A 262 -4.62 -4.91 0.14
CA GLN A 262 -3.92 -3.98 -0.77
C GLN A 262 -2.45 -3.79 -0.40
N ALA A 263 -2.08 -3.90 0.88
CA ALA A 263 -0.70 -3.78 1.33
C ALA A 263 0.16 -4.98 0.91
N ILE A 264 -0.43 -6.18 0.81
CA ILE A 264 0.29 -7.42 0.45
C ILE A 264 1.15 -7.29 -0.82
N PRO A 265 0.59 -6.92 -2.00
CA PRO A 265 1.40 -6.81 -3.22
C PRO A 265 2.44 -5.70 -3.13
N ILE A 266 2.22 -4.65 -2.33
CA ILE A 266 3.20 -3.59 -2.11
C ILE A 266 4.41 -4.14 -1.35
N SER A 267 4.17 -4.84 -0.24
CA SER A 267 5.22 -5.44 0.58
C SER A 267 5.99 -6.54 -0.14
N LEU A 268 5.28 -7.43 -0.86
CA LEU A 268 5.91 -8.52 -1.62
C LEU A 268 6.88 -8.00 -2.68
N ASN A 269 6.51 -6.92 -3.36
CA ASN A 269 7.29 -6.29 -4.43
C ASN A 269 8.28 -5.23 -3.94
N GLY A 270 8.43 -5.02 -2.62
CA GLY A 270 9.40 -4.07 -2.07
C GLY A 270 9.13 -2.62 -2.46
N ARG A 271 7.85 -2.22 -2.56
CA ARG A 271 7.43 -0.88 -3.03
C ARG A 271 7.08 0.09 -1.88
N SER A 272 7.60 -0.16 -0.68
CA SER A 272 7.46 0.71 0.49
C SER A 272 8.76 0.67 1.28
N GLY A 273 9.28 1.84 1.68
CA GLY A 273 10.54 1.94 2.40
C GLY A 273 10.98 3.37 2.67
N PRO A 274 12.22 3.58 3.16
CA PRO A 274 12.73 4.91 3.50
C PRO A 274 12.55 5.93 2.38
N GLY A 275 11.89 7.05 2.72
CA GLY A 275 11.56 8.13 1.81
C GLY A 275 10.30 7.94 0.98
N HIS A 276 9.64 6.78 1.06
CA HIS A 276 8.44 6.47 0.28
C HIS A 276 7.64 5.34 0.95
N PHE A 277 6.87 5.69 1.98
CA PHE A 277 6.10 4.72 2.76
C PHE A 277 4.65 4.60 2.27
N ALA A 278 4.18 3.36 2.13
CA ALA A 278 2.78 3.07 1.92
C ALA A 278 1.95 3.50 3.13
N ASP A 279 0.95 4.34 2.90
CA ASP A 279 0.06 4.84 3.93
C ASP A 279 -1.26 4.05 3.92
N GLY A 280 -1.44 3.26 4.99
CA GLY A 280 -2.66 2.50 5.28
C GLY A 280 -3.80 3.35 5.85
N ASP A 281 -3.68 4.67 5.81
CA ASP A 281 -4.61 5.63 6.41
C ASP A 281 -4.57 5.66 7.94
N LEU A 282 -5.39 6.55 8.52
CA LEU A 282 -5.42 6.87 9.94
C LEU A 282 -5.71 5.66 10.84
N LEU A 283 -5.25 5.73 12.09
CA LEU A 283 -5.51 4.72 13.11
C LEU A 283 -6.94 4.85 13.66
N GLU A 284 -7.68 3.75 13.65
CA GLU A 284 -9.02 3.63 14.28
C GLU A 284 -8.94 3.19 15.75
N VAL A 285 -7.74 3.15 16.33
CA VAL A 285 -7.54 2.78 17.74
C VAL A 285 -8.12 3.88 18.63
N GLY A 286 -9.03 3.50 19.53
CA GLY A 286 -9.78 4.41 20.40
C GLY A 286 -11.16 4.80 19.86
N ASN A 287 -11.43 4.55 18.58
CA ASN A 287 -12.74 4.82 17.97
C ASN A 287 -13.70 3.63 18.14
N SER A 288 -14.99 3.86 17.91
CA SER A 288 -16.01 2.83 17.91
C SER A 288 -15.95 1.97 16.63
N GLY A 289 -16.48 0.74 16.69
CA GLY A 289 -16.69 -0.12 15.52
C GLY A 289 -15.75 -1.33 15.45
N MET A 290 -14.72 -1.39 16.29
CA MET A 290 -13.86 -2.56 16.47
C MET A 290 -13.69 -2.89 17.94
N THR A 291 -13.57 -4.19 18.24
CA THR A 291 -13.15 -4.68 19.55
C THR A 291 -11.71 -4.25 19.86
N ILE A 292 -11.28 -4.35 21.11
CA ILE A 292 -9.91 -3.99 21.49
C ILE A 292 -8.87 -4.90 20.84
N ASP A 293 -9.20 -6.19 20.64
CA ASP A 293 -8.32 -7.15 19.96
C ASP A 293 -8.17 -6.84 18.47
N GLU A 294 -9.25 -6.43 17.80
CA GLU A 294 -9.21 -5.94 16.40
C GLU A 294 -8.39 -4.65 16.27
N GLN A 295 -8.58 -3.70 17.19
CA GLN A 295 -7.78 -2.47 17.25
C GLN A 295 -6.29 -2.78 17.46
N ALA A 296 -5.98 -3.74 18.34
CA ALA A 296 -4.61 -4.18 18.58
C ALA A 296 -4.01 -4.81 17.32
N THR A 297 -4.73 -5.72 16.65
CA THR A 297 -4.27 -6.34 15.40
C THR A 297 -4.09 -5.32 14.28
N HIS A 298 -5.01 -4.36 14.12
CA HIS A 298 -4.87 -3.23 13.20
C HIS A 298 -3.58 -2.44 13.47
N PHE A 299 -3.33 -2.04 14.72
CA PHE A 299 -2.11 -1.31 15.07
C PHE A 299 -0.84 -2.14 14.80
N ALA A 300 -0.83 -3.43 15.18
CA ALA A 300 0.29 -4.31 14.93
C ALA A 300 0.57 -4.47 13.43
N PHE A 301 -0.47 -4.64 12.61
CA PHE A 301 -0.30 -4.75 11.17
C PHE A 301 0.27 -3.46 10.57
N TRP A 302 -0.29 -2.28 10.90
CA TRP A 302 0.19 -0.97 10.43
C TRP A 302 1.66 -0.75 10.83
N ALA A 303 2.01 -1.08 12.07
CA ALA A 303 3.38 -0.99 12.55
C ALA A 303 4.33 -1.90 11.75
N MET A 304 3.92 -3.15 11.49
CA MET A 304 4.72 -4.17 10.81
C MET A 304 4.90 -3.91 9.31
N ILE A 305 3.93 -3.29 8.64
CA ILE A 305 4.07 -2.86 7.23
C ILE A 305 4.72 -1.49 7.07
N LYS A 306 5.20 -0.88 8.16
CA LYS A 306 5.82 0.45 8.17
C LYS A 306 4.90 1.54 7.63
N SER A 307 3.58 1.41 7.86
CA SER A 307 2.66 2.50 7.59
C SER A 307 2.96 3.66 8.54
N PRO A 308 2.73 4.93 8.14
CA PRO A 308 2.60 6.01 9.10
C PRO A 308 1.61 5.62 10.22
N LEU A 309 1.95 5.96 11.47
CA LEU A 309 1.09 5.73 12.63
C LEU A 309 0.46 7.07 13.03
N VAL A 310 -0.70 7.35 12.47
CA VAL A 310 -1.37 8.65 12.64
C VAL A 310 -2.64 8.48 13.46
N ILE A 311 -2.62 9.00 14.68
CA ILE A 311 -3.76 8.94 15.60
C ILE A 311 -4.86 9.88 15.10
N SER A 312 -6.11 9.43 15.16
CA SER A 312 -7.27 10.27 14.87
C SER A 312 -8.46 9.94 15.77
N THR A 313 -8.22 9.96 17.08
CA THR A 313 -9.20 9.66 18.13
C THR A 313 -9.22 10.74 19.20
N ASP A 314 -10.28 10.82 20.01
CA ASP A 314 -10.36 11.77 21.11
C ASP A 314 -9.50 11.35 22.30
N LEU A 315 -8.34 12.00 22.45
CA LEU A 315 -7.39 11.71 23.52
C LEU A 315 -7.89 12.06 24.93
N SER A 316 -8.96 12.86 25.04
CA SER A 316 -9.53 13.24 26.34
C SER A 316 -10.39 12.13 26.94
N THR A 317 -10.91 11.23 26.10
CA THR A 317 -11.85 10.16 26.48
C THR A 317 -11.36 8.76 26.11
N ILE A 318 -10.18 8.64 25.49
CA ILE A 318 -9.57 7.36 25.11
C ILE A 318 -9.45 6.40 26.30
N SER A 319 -9.82 5.14 26.10
CA SER A 319 -9.67 4.10 27.13
C SER A 319 -8.20 3.79 27.42
N SER A 320 -7.91 3.31 28.64
CA SER A 320 -6.57 2.89 29.02
C SER A 320 -6.02 1.77 28.11
N ALA A 321 -6.89 0.86 27.65
CA ALA A 321 -6.51 -0.22 26.76
C ALA A 321 -6.12 0.29 25.36
N ALA A 322 -6.92 1.19 24.76
CA ALA A 322 -6.60 1.78 23.46
C ALA A 322 -5.34 2.64 23.52
N LYS A 323 -5.17 3.42 24.59
CA LYS A 323 -3.94 4.18 24.84
C LYS A 323 -2.72 3.26 24.97
N ALA A 324 -2.84 2.13 25.64
CA ALA A 324 -1.74 1.16 25.77
C ALA A 324 -1.33 0.57 24.41
N ILE A 325 -2.29 0.34 23.49
CA ILE A 325 -1.99 -0.05 22.11
C ILE A 325 -1.17 1.04 21.42
N LEU A 326 -1.65 2.29 21.42
CA LEU A 326 -0.98 3.42 20.77
C LEU A 326 0.42 3.69 21.32
N LEU A 327 0.69 3.38 22.59
CA LEU A 327 1.99 3.60 23.25
C LEU A 327 2.87 2.34 23.30
N ASN A 328 2.52 1.28 22.57
CA ASN A 328 3.30 0.04 22.59
C ASN A 328 4.70 0.25 21.99
N LYS A 329 5.71 0.36 22.86
CA LYS A 329 7.12 0.62 22.49
C LYS A 329 7.72 -0.45 21.58
N GLY A 330 7.31 -1.72 21.75
CA GLY A 330 7.82 -2.83 20.95
C GLY A 330 7.41 -2.71 19.49
N LEU A 331 6.12 -2.52 19.24
CA LEU A 331 5.57 -2.34 17.90
C LEU A 331 6.02 -1.02 17.26
N ILE A 332 6.10 0.07 18.03
CA ILE A 332 6.66 1.33 17.56
C ILE A 332 8.12 1.14 17.13
N ALA A 333 8.93 0.41 17.90
CA ALA A 333 10.32 0.13 17.53
C ALA A 333 10.42 -0.70 16.24
N ILE A 334 9.47 -1.60 15.97
CA ILE A 334 9.37 -2.28 14.67
C ILE A 334 9.04 -1.26 13.59
N ASN A 335 7.99 -0.45 13.74
CA ASN A 335 7.61 0.57 12.76
C ASN A 335 8.75 1.55 12.43
N GLN A 336 9.53 1.92 13.44
CA GLN A 336 10.62 2.91 13.38
C GLN A 336 12.01 2.29 13.15
N ASP A 337 12.08 1.00 12.81
CA ASP A 337 13.31 0.31 12.43
C ASP A 337 13.92 0.95 11.15
N SER A 338 15.24 1.16 11.16
CA SER A 338 15.93 1.92 10.12
C SER A 338 16.06 1.20 8.78
N LEU A 339 15.77 -0.11 8.71
CA LEU A 339 15.70 -0.80 7.43
C LEU A 339 14.47 -0.33 6.64
N GLY A 340 13.40 0.05 7.34
CA GLY A 340 12.15 0.52 6.73
C GLY A 340 11.43 -0.51 5.86
N GLU A 341 11.85 -1.78 5.87
CA GLU A 341 11.24 -2.83 5.05
C GLU A 341 9.99 -3.42 5.74
N PRO A 342 8.83 -3.48 5.06
CA PRO A 342 7.62 -4.08 5.60
C PRO A 342 7.74 -5.60 5.74
N VAL A 343 6.98 -6.17 6.68
CA VAL A 343 6.75 -7.62 6.70
C VAL A 343 6.04 -8.08 5.43
N LYS A 344 6.36 -9.30 5.00
CA LYS A 344 5.75 -9.97 3.84
C LYS A 344 4.83 -11.08 4.31
N LEU A 345 3.73 -11.30 3.60
CA LEU A 345 2.88 -12.48 3.82
C LEU A 345 3.70 -13.73 3.47
N ILE A 346 3.83 -14.64 4.44
CA ILE A 346 4.52 -15.93 4.30
C ILE A 346 3.53 -17.03 3.92
N GLU A 347 2.37 -17.04 4.59
CA GLU A 347 1.29 -18.00 4.35
C GLU A 347 -0.02 -17.39 4.85
N ARG A 348 -1.09 -17.52 4.05
CA ARG A 348 -2.46 -17.30 4.51
C ARG A 348 -3.14 -18.65 4.65
N ARG A 349 -3.44 -19.02 5.88
CA ARG A 349 -4.26 -20.21 6.17
C ARG A 349 -5.71 -19.74 6.20
N THR A 350 -6.38 -19.84 5.05
CA THR A 350 -7.75 -19.32 4.89
C THR A 350 -8.68 -19.90 5.95
N GLY A 351 -9.46 -19.03 6.61
CA GLY A 351 -10.33 -19.44 7.73
C GLY A 351 -9.53 -19.92 8.95
N ASN A 352 -8.31 -19.43 9.13
CA ASN A 352 -7.44 -19.74 10.26
C ASN A 352 -6.61 -18.50 10.64
N TYR A 353 -5.37 -18.35 10.15
CA TYR A 353 -4.54 -17.18 10.45
C TYR A 353 -3.63 -16.82 9.26
N ASP A 354 -3.23 -15.55 9.17
CA ASP A 354 -2.13 -15.11 8.32
C ASP A 354 -0.82 -15.11 9.11
N LEU A 355 0.27 -15.51 8.46
CA LEU A 355 1.62 -15.39 8.97
C LEU A 355 2.40 -14.41 8.11
N HIS A 356 2.91 -13.35 8.74
CA HIS A 356 3.78 -12.36 8.11
C HIS A 356 5.14 -12.35 8.80
N ALA A 357 6.21 -12.11 8.03
CA ALA A 357 7.55 -11.93 8.58
C ALA A 357 8.40 -10.98 7.74
N GLY A 358 9.34 -10.30 8.38
CA GLY A 358 10.28 -9.38 7.73
C GLY A 358 11.53 -9.15 8.58
N LYS A 359 12.66 -8.87 7.93
CA LYS A 359 13.93 -8.57 8.61
C LYS A 359 13.91 -7.16 9.23
N LEU A 360 14.75 -6.98 10.23
CA LEU A 360 15.06 -5.70 10.87
C LEU A 360 16.53 -5.34 10.62
N ALA A 361 16.88 -4.07 10.76
CA ALA A 361 18.22 -3.56 10.43
C ALA A 361 19.36 -4.27 11.18
N ASN A 362 19.09 -4.72 12.42
CA ASN A 362 20.08 -5.38 13.28
C ASN A 362 20.19 -6.90 13.06
N GLY A 363 19.50 -7.47 12.06
CA GLY A 363 19.48 -8.91 11.80
C GLY A 363 18.40 -9.70 12.56
N ASP A 364 17.62 -9.03 13.42
CA ASP A 364 16.40 -9.62 13.99
C ASP A 364 15.30 -9.77 12.93
N MET A 365 14.23 -10.47 13.29
CA MET A 365 13.04 -10.64 12.46
C MET A 365 11.78 -10.22 13.21
N ALA A 366 10.95 -9.41 12.56
CA ALA A 366 9.59 -9.12 12.99
C ALA A 366 8.66 -10.20 12.43
N VAL A 367 7.78 -10.75 13.27
CA VAL A 367 6.80 -11.77 12.89
C VAL A 367 5.43 -11.35 13.40
N LEU A 368 4.40 -11.52 12.59
CA LEU A 368 3.02 -11.26 12.97
C LEU A 368 2.15 -12.42 12.51
N ALA A 369 1.46 -13.07 13.45
CA ALA A 369 0.33 -13.93 13.14
C ALA A 369 -0.97 -13.32 13.68
N PHE A 370 -2.09 -13.44 12.96
CA PHE A 370 -3.38 -12.95 13.46
C PHE A 370 -4.55 -13.81 12.96
N ASP A 371 -5.59 -13.89 13.79
CA ASP A 371 -6.77 -14.73 13.58
C ASP A 371 -7.74 -14.19 12.52
N TRP A 372 -8.28 -15.09 11.69
CA TRP A 372 -9.37 -14.84 10.74
C TRP A 372 -10.71 -15.49 11.15
N THR A 373 -10.74 -16.37 12.16
CA THR A 373 -11.94 -17.17 12.45
C THR A 373 -12.99 -16.44 13.27
N GLY A 374 -12.62 -15.31 13.89
CA GLY A 374 -13.52 -14.53 14.72
C GLY A 374 -13.89 -15.23 16.02
N THR A 375 -13.05 -16.16 16.48
CA THR A 375 -13.28 -16.96 17.69
C THR A 375 -12.00 -17.09 18.51
N GLN A 376 -12.14 -17.23 19.84
CA GLN A 376 -10.96 -17.43 20.70
C GLN A 376 -10.30 -18.78 20.39
N ARG A 377 -8.98 -18.77 20.22
CA ARG A 377 -8.22 -19.96 19.86
C ARG A 377 -6.73 -19.83 20.17
N SER A 378 -6.02 -20.95 20.07
CA SER A 378 -4.55 -20.94 20.08
C SER A 378 -4.02 -20.70 18.67
N ILE A 379 -3.06 -19.79 18.54
CA ILE A 379 -2.21 -19.67 17.37
C ILE A 379 -0.81 -20.14 17.76
N THR A 380 -0.29 -21.08 16.99
CA THR A 380 1.11 -21.53 17.08
C THR A 380 1.85 -21.08 15.84
N VAL A 381 2.89 -20.28 16.05
CA VAL A 381 3.86 -19.89 15.02
C VAL A 381 5.01 -20.87 15.07
N ASN A 382 5.11 -21.75 14.07
CA ASN A 382 6.25 -22.66 13.94
C ASN A 382 7.37 -21.95 13.18
N PHE A 383 8.57 -21.87 13.77
CA PHE A 383 9.67 -21.13 13.16
C PHE A 383 10.23 -21.84 11.92
N ALA A 384 9.99 -23.15 11.77
CA ALA A 384 10.28 -23.89 10.56
C ALA A 384 9.54 -23.33 9.32
N ASP A 385 8.33 -22.76 9.48
CA ASP A 385 7.59 -22.10 8.39
C ASP A 385 8.33 -20.85 7.86
N LEU A 386 9.26 -20.32 8.66
CA LEU A 386 10.14 -19.19 8.37
C LEU A 386 11.59 -19.63 8.01
N GLY A 387 11.85 -20.94 7.91
CA GLY A 387 13.20 -21.48 7.69
C GLY A 387 14.12 -21.38 8.91
N ILE A 388 13.55 -21.27 10.11
CA ILE A 388 14.29 -21.08 11.37
C ILE A 388 14.18 -22.34 12.22
N ALA A 389 15.33 -22.87 12.67
CA ALA A 389 15.38 -24.02 13.57
C ALA A 389 15.13 -23.60 15.03
N SER A 390 15.72 -22.47 15.46
CA SER A 390 15.46 -21.89 16.79
C SER A 390 15.75 -20.39 16.81
N ALA A 391 15.10 -19.68 17.71
CA ALA A 391 15.37 -18.26 17.98
C ALA A 391 15.03 -17.91 19.43
N ASN A 392 15.55 -16.79 19.90
CA ASN A 392 14.97 -16.09 21.04
C ASN A 392 13.75 -15.30 20.56
N VAL A 393 12.68 -15.27 21.34
CA VAL A 393 11.42 -14.60 21.02
C VAL A 393 11.03 -13.62 22.11
N VAL A 394 10.49 -12.47 21.69
CA VAL A 394 9.78 -11.51 22.54
C VAL A 394 8.37 -11.35 21.99
N ASP A 395 7.35 -11.58 22.82
CA ASP A 395 5.96 -11.22 22.52
C ASP A 395 5.78 -9.71 22.71
N LEU A 396 5.43 -9.00 21.64
CA LEU A 396 5.38 -7.54 21.64
C LEU A 396 4.14 -6.98 22.36
N TRP A 397 3.14 -7.81 22.70
CA TRP A 397 2.03 -7.39 23.55
C TRP A 397 2.35 -7.53 25.03
N THR A 398 2.97 -8.64 25.44
CA THR A 398 3.15 -8.94 26.87
C THR A 398 4.55 -8.67 27.39
N GLY A 399 5.54 -8.53 26.50
CA GLY A 399 6.96 -8.49 26.85
C GLY A 399 7.53 -9.85 27.27
N THR A 400 6.73 -10.92 27.19
CA THR A 400 7.18 -12.28 27.53
C THR A 400 8.32 -12.69 26.62
N THR A 401 9.37 -13.28 27.19
CA THR A 401 10.53 -13.75 26.44
C THR A 401 10.71 -15.26 26.58
N GLN A 402 11.19 -15.91 25.51
CA GLN A 402 11.66 -17.29 25.55
C GLN A 402 12.94 -17.39 24.72
N THR A 403 13.84 -18.31 25.08
CA THR A 403 15.17 -18.42 24.46
C THR A 403 15.33 -19.74 23.73
N SER A 404 15.94 -19.72 22.55
CA SER A 404 16.27 -20.91 21.75
C SER A 404 15.08 -21.87 21.52
N VAL A 405 13.88 -21.31 21.29
CA VAL A 405 12.66 -22.09 21.00
C VAL A 405 12.47 -22.24 19.49
N SER A 406 11.77 -23.29 19.07
CA SER A 406 11.44 -23.57 17.65
C SER A 406 10.02 -23.15 17.26
N SER A 407 9.22 -22.70 18.22
CA SER A 407 7.86 -22.20 18.02
C SER A 407 7.42 -21.31 19.18
N TYR A 408 6.34 -20.57 18.97
CA TYR A 408 5.66 -19.82 20.03
C TYR A 408 4.14 -19.98 19.89
N SER A 409 3.45 -20.25 21.00
CA SER A 409 2.00 -20.47 21.04
C SER A 409 1.33 -19.48 21.99
N LYS A 410 0.19 -18.93 21.57
CA LYS A 410 -0.59 -17.98 22.36
C LYS A 410 -2.08 -18.16 22.14
N GLN A 411 -2.86 -18.06 23.22
CA GLN A 411 -4.31 -17.89 23.14
C GLN A 411 -4.62 -16.45 22.71
N VAL A 412 -5.39 -16.30 21.65
CA VAL A 412 -5.90 -15.02 21.16
C VAL A 412 -7.42 -15.05 21.18
N ASN A 413 -8.05 -13.90 21.43
CA ASN A 413 -9.48 -13.73 21.21
C ASN A 413 -9.78 -13.64 19.70
N ALA A 414 -11.06 -13.52 19.36
CA ALA A 414 -11.51 -13.25 17.99
C ALA A 414 -10.69 -12.12 17.35
N HIS A 415 -10.11 -12.39 16.18
CA HIS A 415 -9.25 -11.43 15.44
C HIS A 415 -8.01 -10.93 16.19
N GLY A 416 -7.62 -11.57 17.29
CA GLY A 416 -6.42 -11.22 18.04
C GLY A 416 -5.12 -11.62 17.32
N SER A 417 -4.01 -11.02 17.77
CA SER A 417 -2.70 -11.14 17.12
C SER A 417 -1.58 -11.60 18.05
N VAL A 418 -0.54 -12.18 17.42
CA VAL A 418 0.71 -12.63 18.00
C VAL A 418 1.88 -11.92 17.28
N PRO A 419 2.16 -10.64 17.62
CA PRO A 419 3.32 -9.93 17.13
C PRO A 419 4.57 -10.31 17.95
N LEU A 420 5.62 -10.74 17.27
CA LEU A 420 6.84 -11.24 17.86
C LEU A 420 8.05 -10.49 17.27
N ARG A 421 9.11 -10.37 18.09
CA ARG A 421 10.46 -10.09 17.61
C ARG A 421 11.34 -11.30 17.88
N LEU A 422 11.96 -11.83 16.83
CA LEU A 422 12.90 -12.94 16.90
C LEU A 422 14.33 -12.40 16.82
N SER A 423 15.21 -12.90 17.69
CA SER A 423 16.63 -12.57 17.76
C SER A 423 17.46 -13.84 17.95
N ASN A 424 18.79 -13.76 17.80
CA ASN A 424 19.68 -14.93 17.88
C ASN A 424 19.20 -16.09 16.99
N ILE A 425 18.80 -15.76 15.77
CA ILE A 425 18.14 -16.67 14.84
C ILE A 425 19.15 -17.71 14.36
N LYS A 426 18.84 -18.99 14.58
CA LYS A 426 19.52 -20.13 13.98
C LYS A 426 18.66 -20.66 12.85
N TYR A 427 19.07 -20.36 11.61
CA TYR A 427 18.41 -20.87 10.42
C TYR A 427 18.52 -22.39 10.32
N ALA A 428 17.48 -23.02 9.81
CA ALA A 428 17.51 -24.44 9.50
C ALA A 428 18.51 -24.69 8.34
N THR A 429 19.22 -25.81 8.37
CA THR A 429 20.13 -26.23 7.29
C THR A 429 19.39 -26.89 6.13
N THR A 430 18.06 -26.86 6.13
CA THR A 430 17.22 -27.47 5.10
C THR A 430 17.23 -26.61 3.85
N THR A 431 17.63 -27.19 2.72
CA THR A 431 17.52 -26.55 1.41
C THR A 431 16.06 -26.19 1.11
N ALA A 432 15.84 -25.03 0.49
CA ALA A 432 14.51 -24.68 -0.02
C ALA A 432 13.99 -25.81 -0.92
N PRO A 433 12.70 -26.16 -0.82
CA PRO A 433 12.16 -27.25 -1.61
C PRO A 433 12.28 -26.93 -3.10
N SER A 434 12.72 -27.91 -3.90
CA SER A 434 12.65 -27.81 -5.35
C SER A 434 11.20 -27.94 -5.78
N LEU A 435 10.70 -26.96 -6.53
CA LEU A 435 9.33 -26.93 -7.00
C LEU A 435 9.25 -27.47 -8.44
N THR A 436 8.31 -28.37 -8.66
CA THR A 436 7.84 -28.75 -10.00
C THR A 436 6.58 -27.97 -10.30
N TYR A 437 6.53 -27.31 -11.46
CA TYR A 437 5.39 -26.49 -11.87
C TYR A 437 4.51 -27.18 -12.90
N ILE A 438 3.21 -26.94 -12.78
CA ILE A 438 2.20 -27.27 -13.79
C ILE A 438 1.57 -25.96 -14.24
N GLU A 439 1.71 -25.64 -15.51
CA GLU A 439 1.14 -24.44 -16.13
C GLU A 439 -0.38 -24.55 -16.17
N ALA A 440 -1.07 -23.48 -15.80
CA ALA A 440 -2.53 -23.48 -15.73
C ALA A 440 -3.14 -23.78 -17.11
N GLU A 441 -2.57 -23.22 -18.18
CA GLU A 441 -3.03 -23.43 -19.55
C GLU A 441 -2.77 -24.85 -20.09
N SER A 442 -1.99 -25.67 -19.38
CA SER A 442 -1.84 -27.09 -19.71
C SER A 442 -2.98 -27.97 -19.13
N GLY A 443 -3.78 -27.41 -18.21
CA GLY A 443 -4.88 -28.11 -17.54
C GLY A 443 -6.11 -28.33 -18.42
N THR A 444 -7.02 -29.15 -17.90
CA THR A 444 -8.34 -29.36 -18.50
C THR A 444 -9.27 -28.22 -18.08
N LEU A 445 -9.81 -27.50 -19.05
CA LEU A 445 -10.78 -26.41 -18.85
C LEU A 445 -12.21 -26.91 -19.06
N ALA A 446 -13.15 -26.42 -18.27
CA ALA A 446 -14.58 -26.68 -18.42
C ALA A 446 -15.40 -25.39 -18.32
N GLY A 447 -16.57 -25.38 -18.97
CA GLY A 447 -17.47 -24.23 -18.97
C GLY A 447 -16.85 -22.99 -19.63
N SER A 448 -16.91 -21.84 -18.94
CA SER A 448 -16.33 -20.57 -19.39
C SER A 448 -14.83 -20.40 -19.13
N ALA A 449 -14.21 -21.30 -18.37
CA ALA A 449 -12.79 -21.19 -18.04
C ALA A 449 -11.97 -21.20 -19.34
N SER A 450 -11.06 -20.23 -19.48
CA SER A 450 -10.41 -19.95 -20.75
C SER A 450 -8.99 -19.42 -20.57
N LYS A 451 -8.17 -19.69 -21.58
CA LYS A 451 -6.81 -19.15 -21.67
C LYS A 451 -6.86 -17.68 -22.04
N ALA A 452 -5.97 -16.89 -21.48
CA ALA A 452 -5.79 -15.49 -21.82
C ALA A 452 -4.30 -15.14 -21.86
N SER A 453 -3.93 -14.16 -22.68
CA SER A 453 -2.55 -13.64 -22.71
C SER A 453 -2.20 -12.94 -21.39
N CYS A 454 -0.97 -13.13 -20.95
CA CYS A 454 -0.44 -12.59 -19.71
C CYS A 454 1.07 -12.38 -19.84
N SER A 455 1.49 -11.14 -20.10
CA SER A 455 2.89 -10.78 -20.26
C SER A 455 3.76 -11.03 -19.02
N GLY A 456 3.17 -11.03 -17.82
CA GLY A 456 3.88 -11.32 -16.57
C GLY A 456 3.96 -12.80 -16.20
N CYS A 457 3.24 -13.66 -16.91
CA CYS A 457 3.12 -15.09 -16.63
C CYS A 457 4.26 -15.89 -17.28
N SER A 458 4.55 -17.06 -16.73
CA SER A 458 5.78 -17.79 -17.05
C SER A 458 5.90 -18.23 -18.52
N ASN A 459 4.77 -18.44 -19.21
CA ASN A 459 4.67 -18.74 -20.64
C ASN A 459 3.89 -17.69 -21.45
N GLY A 460 3.71 -16.49 -20.92
CA GLY A 460 2.90 -15.47 -21.61
C GLY A 460 1.39 -15.75 -21.59
N SER A 461 0.93 -16.76 -20.85
CA SER A 461 -0.46 -17.24 -20.79
C SER A 461 -0.88 -17.48 -19.34
N LYS A 462 -2.19 -17.41 -19.09
CA LYS A 462 -2.86 -17.75 -17.84
C LYS A 462 -4.22 -18.37 -18.11
N VAL A 463 -4.86 -18.90 -17.09
CA VAL A 463 -6.27 -19.31 -17.14
C VAL A 463 -7.10 -18.40 -16.24
N GLY A 464 -8.16 -17.82 -16.82
CA GLY A 464 -9.15 -17.02 -16.12
C GLY A 464 -10.57 -17.50 -16.39
N ASN A 465 -11.56 -16.67 -16.05
CA ASN A 465 -12.99 -16.99 -16.17
C ASN A 465 -13.40 -18.29 -15.44
N ILE A 466 -12.67 -18.62 -14.36
CA ILE A 466 -12.96 -19.73 -13.45
C ILE A 466 -13.95 -19.23 -12.39
N GLY A 467 -15.01 -19.99 -12.14
CA GLY A 467 -16.06 -19.63 -11.19
C GLY A 467 -17.37 -19.18 -11.84
N ASN A 468 -18.20 -18.45 -11.11
CA ASN A 468 -19.62 -18.23 -11.44
C ASN A 468 -20.37 -19.56 -11.57
N GLY A 469 -20.07 -20.48 -10.66
CA GLY A 469 -20.60 -21.84 -10.62
C GLY A 469 -19.49 -22.89 -10.71
N ALA A 470 -19.77 -24.09 -10.18
CA ALA A 470 -18.80 -25.18 -10.15
C ALA A 470 -18.47 -25.76 -11.55
N ALA A 471 -19.30 -25.48 -12.56
CA ALA A 471 -19.12 -25.98 -13.93
C ALA A 471 -17.97 -25.28 -14.68
N ASN A 472 -17.60 -24.06 -14.29
CA ASN A 472 -16.53 -23.29 -14.92
C ASN A 472 -15.25 -23.49 -14.13
N SER A 473 -14.41 -24.43 -14.56
CA SER A 473 -13.32 -24.94 -13.73
C SER A 473 -12.04 -25.20 -14.50
N LEU A 474 -10.94 -25.22 -13.76
CA LEU A 474 -9.61 -25.64 -14.18
C LEU A 474 -9.22 -26.90 -13.41
N THR A 475 -8.89 -27.99 -14.10
CA THR A 475 -8.36 -29.20 -13.48
C THR A 475 -6.89 -29.41 -13.86
N LEU A 476 -6.04 -29.52 -12.85
CA LEU A 476 -4.62 -29.84 -12.99
C LEU A 476 -4.35 -31.26 -12.49
N ASN A 477 -3.64 -32.04 -13.30
CA ASN A 477 -3.27 -33.42 -13.00
C ASN A 477 -1.74 -33.53 -12.87
N GLY A 478 -1.25 -34.62 -12.30
CA GLY A 478 0.21 -34.83 -12.21
C GLY A 478 0.84 -34.35 -10.90
N ILE A 479 0.03 -33.94 -9.92
CA ILE A 479 0.54 -33.37 -8.66
C ILE A 479 0.99 -34.51 -7.74
N LYS A 480 2.26 -34.50 -7.36
CA LYS A 480 2.76 -35.41 -6.32
C LYS A 480 2.66 -34.74 -4.95
N ALA A 481 2.41 -35.56 -3.95
CA ALA A 481 2.40 -35.16 -2.55
C ALA A 481 2.94 -36.30 -1.69
N SER A 482 3.71 -35.96 -0.67
CA SER A 482 4.30 -36.93 0.27
C SER A 482 3.37 -37.27 1.45
N ALA A 483 2.29 -36.50 1.64
CA ALA A 483 1.33 -36.68 2.72
C ALA A 483 -0.10 -36.37 2.23
N SER A 484 -1.10 -36.66 3.07
CA SER A 484 -2.51 -36.37 2.78
C SER A 484 -2.85 -34.88 2.85
N GLU A 485 -2.06 -34.11 3.60
CA GLU A 485 -2.01 -32.66 3.57
C GLU A 485 -0.73 -32.22 2.87
N ALA A 486 -0.82 -31.28 1.93
CA ALA A 486 0.34 -30.71 1.26
C ALA A 486 0.15 -29.21 1.00
N VAL A 487 1.28 -28.51 0.83
CA VAL A 487 1.32 -27.11 0.41
C VAL A 487 1.61 -27.05 -1.08
N LEU A 488 0.71 -26.41 -1.82
CA LEU A 488 0.92 -26.03 -3.21
C LEU A 488 1.31 -24.54 -3.29
N TYR A 489 2.02 -24.17 -4.35
CA TYR A 489 2.58 -22.84 -4.57
C TYR A 489 1.95 -22.23 -5.80
N PHE A 490 0.95 -21.37 -5.60
CA PHE A 490 0.19 -20.76 -6.68
C PHE A 490 0.90 -19.49 -7.18
N ASP A 491 1.09 -19.42 -8.50
CA ASP A 491 1.34 -18.17 -9.20
C ASP A 491 -0.03 -17.71 -9.75
N TYR A 492 -0.54 -16.57 -9.27
CA TYR A 492 -1.91 -16.11 -9.54
C TYR A 492 -1.98 -14.60 -9.74
N ILE A 493 -3.09 -14.15 -10.32
CA ILE A 493 -3.41 -12.74 -10.53
C ILE A 493 -4.79 -12.44 -9.97
N ASN A 494 -4.84 -11.47 -9.05
CA ASN A 494 -6.06 -10.79 -8.65
C ASN A 494 -5.83 -9.28 -8.77
N ALA A 495 -6.41 -8.67 -9.79
CA ALA A 495 -6.35 -7.23 -10.02
C ALA A 495 -7.74 -6.56 -9.88
N GLU A 496 -8.67 -7.20 -9.15
CA GLU A 496 -9.98 -6.63 -8.83
C GLU A 496 -9.90 -5.73 -7.60
N VAL A 497 -9.57 -4.46 -7.82
CA VAL A 497 -9.52 -3.47 -6.75
C VAL A 497 -10.90 -2.83 -6.58
N GLY A 498 -11.53 -3.03 -5.42
CA GLY A 498 -12.71 -2.30 -5.00
C GLY A 498 -12.34 -0.98 -4.33
N PHE A 499 -12.68 0.14 -4.97
CA PHE A 499 -12.54 1.50 -4.42
C PHE A 499 -13.79 1.91 -3.63
N SER A 500 -14.19 1.07 -2.69
CA SER A 500 -15.29 1.32 -1.77
C SER A 500 -14.88 0.94 -0.36
N PHE A 501 -15.07 1.85 0.58
CA PHE A 501 -14.95 1.57 2.02
C PHE A 501 -16.12 0.71 2.55
N VAL A 502 -17.14 0.40 1.73
CA VAL A 502 -18.25 -0.50 2.08
C VAL A 502 -18.10 -1.83 1.33
N GLY A 503 -17.99 -2.93 2.09
CA GLY A 503 -18.16 -4.31 1.61
C GLY A 503 -17.03 -4.91 0.78
N ALA A 504 -16.06 -4.12 0.29
CA ALA A 504 -14.93 -4.64 -0.49
C ALA A 504 -13.83 -5.17 0.43
N THR A 505 -13.49 -6.46 0.30
CA THR A 505 -12.35 -7.07 1.02
C THR A 505 -11.07 -7.08 0.19
N ASN A 506 -11.15 -6.76 -1.10
CA ASN A 506 -10.02 -6.80 -2.05
C ASN A 506 -9.30 -8.15 -2.06
N GLN A 507 -10.08 -9.23 -2.01
CA GLN A 507 -9.61 -10.59 -2.24
C GLN A 507 -10.61 -11.31 -3.15
N ARG A 508 -10.11 -12.28 -3.91
CA ARG A 508 -10.92 -13.30 -4.55
C ARG A 508 -10.84 -14.58 -3.75
N SER A 509 -11.79 -15.48 -3.97
CA SER A 509 -11.78 -16.80 -3.37
C SER A 509 -11.76 -17.87 -4.45
N ALA A 510 -11.26 -19.06 -4.15
CA ALA A 510 -11.45 -20.24 -4.97
C ALA A 510 -11.85 -21.43 -4.09
N GLN A 511 -12.64 -22.33 -4.67
CA GLN A 511 -13.00 -23.62 -4.11
C GLN A 511 -12.13 -24.67 -4.80
N ILE A 512 -11.22 -25.28 -4.05
CA ILE A 512 -10.25 -26.23 -4.58
C ILE A 512 -10.55 -27.63 -4.04
N SER A 513 -10.92 -28.53 -4.94
CA SER A 513 -11.10 -29.96 -4.65
C SER A 513 -9.81 -30.72 -4.96
N VAL A 514 -9.43 -31.66 -4.09
CA VAL A 514 -8.33 -32.60 -4.32
C VAL A 514 -8.92 -33.97 -4.62
N ASN A 515 -8.55 -34.57 -5.75
CA ASN A 515 -9.03 -35.90 -6.19
C ASN A 515 -10.57 -36.06 -6.23
N GLY A 516 -11.30 -34.98 -6.52
CA GLY A 516 -12.77 -34.97 -6.53
C GLY A 516 -13.42 -34.97 -5.14
N GLY A 517 -12.64 -34.78 -4.07
CA GLY A 517 -13.15 -34.63 -2.70
C GLY A 517 -13.88 -33.30 -2.45
N SER A 518 -14.29 -33.07 -1.21
CA SER A 518 -14.97 -31.83 -0.82
C SER A 518 -14.13 -30.58 -1.13
N PRO A 519 -14.71 -29.53 -1.75
CA PRO A 519 -13.97 -28.31 -2.03
C PRO A 519 -13.51 -27.59 -0.77
N GLN A 520 -12.29 -27.09 -0.79
CA GLN A 520 -11.68 -26.27 0.26
C GLN A 520 -11.68 -24.81 -0.18
N ASN A 521 -12.17 -23.90 0.67
CA ASN A 521 -12.20 -22.47 0.37
C ASN A 521 -10.82 -21.86 0.61
N VAL A 522 -10.31 -21.12 -0.38
CA VAL A 522 -9.01 -20.45 -0.35
C VAL A 522 -9.19 -18.99 -0.76
N SER A 523 -8.69 -18.07 0.07
CA SER A 523 -8.66 -16.64 -0.22
C SER A 523 -7.36 -16.28 -0.95
N PHE A 524 -7.45 -15.35 -1.89
CA PHE A 524 -6.36 -14.81 -2.70
C PHE A 524 -6.40 -13.26 -2.65
N PRO A 525 -5.47 -12.63 -1.89
CA PRO A 525 -5.31 -11.17 -1.88
C PRO A 525 -5.05 -10.58 -3.26
N LEU A 526 -5.06 -9.25 -3.37
CA LEU A 526 -4.61 -8.57 -4.59
C LEU A 526 -3.17 -8.94 -4.96
N SER A 527 -2.93 -9.00 -6.26
CA SER A 527 -1.60 -9.10 -6.86
C SER A 527 -1.10 -7.74 -7.39
N GLY A 528 -2.02 -6.84 -7.70
CA GLY A 528 -1.74 -5.51 -8.23
C GLY A 528 -2.98 -4.91 -8.89
N TYR A 529 -2.78 -4.19 -9.99
CA TYR A 529 -3.82 -3.46 -10.74
C TYR A 529 -4.01 -3.97 -12.17
N ASP A 530 -3.08 -4.78 -12.67
CA ASP A 530 -3.07 -5.19 -14.06
C ASP A 530 -3.14 -6.71 -14.21
N TRP A 531 -4.28 -7.16 -14.72
CA TRP A 531 -4.60 -8.56 -14.97
C TRP A 531 -3.60 -9.27 -15.89
N SER A 532 -2.85 -8.54 -16.71
CA SER A 532 -1.93 -9.15 -17.68
C SER A 532 -0.50 -9.29 -17.18
N LYS A 533 -0.12 -8.66 -16.06
CA LYS A 533 1.29 -8.58 -15.63
C LYS A 533 1.55 -8.75 -14.14
N ASP A 534 0.60 -8.36 -13.28
CA ASP A 534 0.83 -8.32 -11.83
C ASP A 534 0.61 -9.72 -11.23
N VAL A 535 1.60 -10.60 -11.35
CA VAL A 535 1.56 -11.98 -10.83
C VAL A 535 2.10 -12.05 -9.41
N THR A 536 1.28 -12.51 -8.47
CA THR A 536 1.76 -12.97 -7.15
C THR A 536 2.33 -14.36 -7.32
N LYS A 537 3.61 -14.55 -7.00
CA LYS A 537 4.31 -15.83 -7.17
C LYS A 537 4.49 -16.58 -5.86
N GLY A 538 4.42 -17.91 -5.93
CA GLY A 538 4.72 -18.81 -4.82
C GLY A 538 3.75 -18.72 -3.64
N TYR A 539 2.51 -18.29 -3.88
CA TYR A 539 1.50 -18.17 -2.83
C TYR A 539 1.14 -19.54 -2.26
N LYS A 540 1.46 -19.76 -0.98
CA LYS A 540 1.27 -21.04 -0.32
C LYS A 540 -0.20 -21.30 -0.05
N VAL A 541 -0.70 -22.43 -0.54
CA VAL A 541 -2.05 -22.92 -0.30
C VAL A 541 -1.96 -24.34 0.25
N ARG A 542 -2.45 -24.51 1.48
CA ARG A 542 -2.49 -25.81 2.16
C ARG A 542 -3.80 -26.50 1.86
N LEU A 543 -3.72 -27.71 1.33
CA LEU A 543 -4.88 -28.52 0.97
C LEU A 543 -4.75 -29.92 1.56
N THR A 544 -5.90 -30.50 1.88
CA THR A 544 -6.04 -31.88 2.34
C THR A 544 -6.71 -32.76 1.26
N GLY A 545 -6.57 -34.08 1.37
CA GLY A 545 -7.19 -35.06 0.47
C GLY A 545 -6.25 -35.67 -0.57
N PHE A 546 -4.94 -35.40 -0.46
CA PHE A 546 -3.95 -36.03 -1.32
C PHE A 546 -3.73 -37.51 -0.97
N LYS A 547 -3.37 -38.30 -1.97
CA LYS A 547 -2.90 -39.66 -1.84
C LYS A 547 -1.37 -39.63 -1.85
N ALA A 548 -0.77 -39.86 -0.69
CA ALA A 548 0.68 -39.84 -0.51
C ALA A 548 1.39 -40.82 -1.46
N GLY A 549 2.48 -40.37 -2.10
CA GLY A 549 3.27 -41.18 -3.03
C GLY A 549 2.58 -41.51 -4.36
N GLN A 550 1.37 -40.97 -4.60
CA GLN A 550 0.63 -41.14 -5.85
C GLN A 550 0.53 -39.81 -6.60
N THR A 551 0.13 -39.89 -7.87
CA THR A 551 -0.30 -38.73 -8.64
C THR A 551 -1.70 -38.32 -8.22
N ASN A 552 -1.90 -37.03 -8.03
CA ASN A 552 -3.14 -36.41 -7.62
C ASN A 552 -3.62 -35.41 -8.67
N SER A 553 -4.89 -35.06 -8.57
CA SER A 553 -5.47 -33.93 -9.30
C SER A 553 -6.04 -32.90 -8.33
N ILE A 554 -6.05 -31.64 -8.79
CA ILE A 554 -6.85 -30.58 -8.18
C ILE A 554 -7.80 -30.01 -9.20
N THR A 555 -9.02 -29.69 -8.76
CA THR A 555 -10.00 -28.94 -9.55
C THR A 555 -10.30 -27.63 -8.84
N ILE A 556 -10.11 -26.53 -9.56
CA ILE A 556 -10.33 -25.17 -9.09
C ILE A 556 -11.61 -24.67 -9.75
N ALA A 557 -12.58 -24.29 -8.92
CA ALA A 557 -13.82 -23.64 -9.33
C ALA A 557 -14.18 -22.56 -8.31
N ASN A 558 -15.32 -21.89 -8.48
CA ASN A 558 -15.86 -21.02 -7.45
C ASN A 558 -17.38 -20.85 -7.60
N SER A 559 -18.10 -21.06 -6.50
CA SER A 559 -19.55 -20.87 -6.39
C SER A 559 -19.93 -19.94 -5.22
N GLY A 560 -18.94 -19.27 -4.62
CA GLY A 560 -19.12 -18.39 -3.46
C GLY A 560 -19.64 -17.00 -3.81
N ALA A 561 -19.74 -16.14 -2.79
CA ALA A 561 -20.31 -14.79 -2.87
C ALA A 561 -19.53 -13.84 -3.80
N ASN A 562 -18.22 -14.00 -3.93
CA ASN A 562 -17.45 -13.41 -5.03
C ASN A 562 -17.33 -14.52 -6.08
N PRO A 563 -18.08 -14.48 -7.20
CA PRO A 563 -18.30 -15.66 -8.04
C PRO A 563 -17.05 -16.11 -8.77
N TYR A 564 -16.11 -15.21 -9.10
CA TYR A 564 -14.93 -15.57 -9.88
C TYR A 564 -13.71 -15.82 -8.99
N ALA A 565 -12.97 -16.87 -9.32
CA ALA A 565 -11.62 -17.11 -8.79
C ALA A 565 -10.63 -16.07 -9.35
N PRO A 566 -9.44 -15.90 -8.75
CA PRO A 566 -8.34 -15.22 -9.45
C PRO A 566 -7.97 -15.99 -10.73
N ASP A 567 -7.19 -15.33 -11.58
CA ASP A 567 -6.58 -16.01 -12.71
C ASP A 567 -5.32 -16.73 -12.24
N PHE A 568 -4.98 -17.86 -12.86
CA PHE A 568 -3.83 -18.68 -12.47
C PHE A 568 -2.83 -18.77 -13.62
N ASP A 569 -1.56 -18.54 -13.31
CA ASP A 569 -0.40 -18.75 -14.19
C ASP A 569 0.01 -20.22 -14.10
N ARG A 570 0.38 -20.68 -12.91
CA ARG A 570 0.84 -22.06 -12.67
C ARG A 570 0.78 -22.46 -11.21
N VAL A 571 0.88 -23.76 -10.97
CA VAL A 571 0.89 -24.34 -9.62
C VAL A 571 2.13 -25.18 -9.42
N GLY A 572 2.94 -24.78 -8.44
CA GLY A 572 4.11 -25.52 -7.97
C GLY A 572 3.76 -26.53 -6.89
N TYR A 573 4.44 -27.68 -6.90
CA TYR A 573 4.39 -28.67 -5.83
C TYR A 573 5.79 -29.21 -5.52
N VAL A 574 5.96 -29.77 -4.32
CA VAL A 574 7.18 -30.48 -3.93
C VAL A 574 6.98 -31.95 -4.25
N ALA A 575 7.84 -32.50 -5.10
CA ALA A 575 7.71 -33.86 -5.66
C ALA A 575 8.00 -34.97 -4.64
#